data_AF-A0A931PYC9-F1
#
_entry.id   AF-A0A931PYC9-F1
#
_cell.length_a   1.000
_cell.length_b   1.000
_cell.length_c   1.000
_cell.angle_alpha   90.00
_cell.angle_beta   90.00
_cell.angle_gamma   90.00
#
_symmetry.space_group_name_H-M   'P 1'
#
loop_
_entity.id
_entity.type
_entity.pdbx_description
1 polymer ?
#
loop_
_entity_poly.entity_id
_entity_poly.type
_entity_poly.pdbx_seq_one_letter_code
_entity_poly.pdbx_strand_id
1 'polypeptide(L)'
;MAKKTYTNEFSFDAFKWDNPPASASKSKPLSLNFITPALGVDDYVEVSTVESDSSFSYTQGPLTVKPFSVTIPVEYLQKQKQPALKLAATRVQYIRLTQNTAEGGVFIIRYSLRPVELKLQQ
;
A
#
# COMPACT_ATOMS: atom_id res chain seq x y z
N MET A 1 -7.04 43.92 11.80
CA MET A 1 -7.07 42.91 10.71
C MET A 1 -7.78 41.68 11.23
N ALA A 2 -8.83 41.20 10.55
CA ALA A 2 -9.49 39.95 10.94
C ALA A 2 -8.53 38.77 10.70
N LYS A 3 -8.32 37.91 11.71
CA LYS A 3 -7.57 36.66 11.52
C LYS A 3 -8.35 35.78 10.54
N LYS A 4 -7.73 35.43 9.41
CA LYS A 4 -8.27 34.41 8.50
C LYS A 4 -8.07 33.05 9.15
N THR A 5 -9.15 32.31 9.35
CA THR A 5 -9.11 30.92 9.80
C THR A 5 -9.25 30.02 8.58
N TYR A 6 -8.40 28.99 8.49
CA TYR A 6 -8.46 27.97 7.44
C TYR A 6 -8.73 26.62 8.12
N THR A 7 -9.71 25.89 7.61
CA THR A 7 -10.05 24.53 8.07
C THR A 7 -9.61 23.53 7.01
N ASN A 8 -8.84 22.52 7.40
CA ASN A 8 -8.57 21.35 6.57
C ASN A 8 -9.35 20.18 7.16
N GLU A 9 -10.05 19.42 6.32
CA GLU A 9 -10.76 18.20 6.70
C GLU A 9 -10.10 17.00 6.04
N PHE A 10 -9.99 15.90 6.77
CA PHE A 10 -9.44 14.63 6.29
C PHE A 10 -10.26 13.46 6.82
N SER A 11 -10.41 12.41 6.01
CA SER A 11 -11.07 11.16 6.38
C SER A 11 -10.06 10.02 6.52
N PHE A 12 -10.35 9.12 7.46
CA PHE A 12 -9.64 7.85 7.60
C PHE A 12 -10.45 6.77 6.92
N ASP A 13 -10.20 6.56 5.63
CA ASP A 13 -10.93 5.55 4.88
C ASP A 13 -10.42 4.14 5.20
N ALA A 14 -11.30 3.15 5.05
CA ALA A 14 -10.95 1.75 5.30
C ALA A 14 -9.75 1.34 4.43
N PHE A 15 -8.73 0.75 5.06
CA PHE A 15 -7.66 0.02 4.40
C PHE A 15 -7.57 -1.35 5.07
N LYS A 16 -7.80 -2.42 4.31
CA LYS A 16 -7.65 -3.80 4.79
C LYS A 16 -7.36 -4.73 3.64
N TRP A 17 -6.79 -5.89 3.95
CA TRP A 17 -6.68 -7.00 3.02
C TRP A 17 -8.07 -7.45 2.58
N ASP A 18 -8.24 -7.71 1.29
CA ASP A 18 -9.43 -8.35 0.74
C ASP A 18 -9.11 -9.81 0.44
N ASN A 19 -9.42 -10.70 1.40
CA ASN A 19 -9.17 -12.14 1.30
C ASN A 19 -7.76 -12.47 0.76
N PRO A 20 -6.69 -12.11 1.50
CA PRO A 20 -5.34 -12.33 1.04
C PRO A 20 -5.16 -13.84 0.76
N PRO A 21 -4.48 -14.22 -0.33
CA PRO A 21 -4.35 -15.63 -0.69
C PRO A 21 -3.62 -16.39 0.43
N ALA A 22 -3.89 -17.69 0.60
CA ALA A 22 -3.11 -18.49 1.54
C ALA A 22 -1.74 -18.93 0.98
N SER A 23 -1.57 -18.85 -0.34
CA SER A 23 -0.36 -19.28 -1.04
C SER A 23 -0.11 -18.47 -2.31
N ALA A 24 1.16 -18.40 -2.71
CA ALA A 24 1.61 -17.80 -3.97
C ALA A 24 2.54 -18.77 -4.71
N SER A 25 2.46 -18.83 -6.04
CA SER A 25 3.39 -19.64 -6.85
C SER A 25 4.55 -18.79 -7.33
N LYS A 26 5.75 -19.36 -7.38
CA LYS A 26 6.96 -18.73 -7.93
C LYS A 26 6.99 -18.71 -9.46
N SER A 27 5.95 -19.20 -10.12
CA SER A 27 5.82 -19.22 -11.59
C SER A 27 4.91 -18.12 -12.16
N LYS A 28 4.18 -17.39 -11.32
CA LYS A 28 3.22 -16.36 -11.76
C LYS A 28 3.25 -15.12 -10.86
N PRO A 29 2.87 -13.94 -11.37
CA PRO A 29 2.67 -12.76 -10.54
C PRO A 29 1.66 -13.01 -9.42
N LEU A 30 1.89 -12.39 -8.26
CA LEU A 30 0.99 -12.44 -7.11
C LEU A 30 0.11 -11.19 -7.09
N SER A 31 -1.20 -11.36 -7.23
CA SER A 31 -2.16 -10.27 -7.05
C SER A 31 -2.68 -10.25 -5.62
N LEU A 32 -2.60 -9.08 -4.99
CA LEU A 32 -3.07 -8.81 -3.64
C LEU A 32 -4.20 -7.79 -3.70
N ASN A 33 -5.40 -8.19 -3.29
CA ASN A 33 -6.57 -7.31 -3.29
C ASN A 33 -6.71 -6.58 -1.96
N PHE A 34 -7.22 -5.36 -2.02
CA PHE A 34 -7.44 -4.50 -0.87
C PHE A 34 -8.84 -3.90 -0.89
N ILE A 35 -9.43 -3.79 0.29
CA ILE A 35 -10.58 -2.90 0.51
C ILE A 35 -10.00 -1.56 0.90
N THR A 36 -9.97 -0.65 -0.06
CA THR A 36 -9.47 0.73 0.02
C THR A 36 -10.37 1.64 -0.81
N PRO A 37 -10.47 2.94 -0.54
CA PRO A 37 -10.93 3.90 -1.56
C PRO A 37 -9.97 3.92 -2.75
N ALA A 38 -10.40 4.56 -3.84
CA ALA A 38 -9.52 4.87 -4.96
C ALA A 38 -8.34 5.73 -4.46
N LEU A 39 -7.15 5.45 -4.97
CA LEU A 39 -5.95 6.21 -4.67
C LEU A 39 -5.76 7.32 -5.70
N GLY A 40 -5.47 8.53 -5.21
CA GLY A 40 -5.13 9.67 -6.06
C GLY A 40 -3.78 9.48 -6.76
N VAL A 41 -3.45 10.40 -7.66
CA VAL A 41 -2.23 10.33 -8.51
C VAL A 41 -0.94 10.22 -7.69
N ASP A 42 -0.89 10.88 -6.53
CA ASP A 42 0.28 10.89 -5.64
C ASP A 42 0.25 9.76 -4.59
N ASP A 43 -0.88 9.04 -4.47
CA ASP A 43 -1.11 8.01 -3.45
C ASP A 43 -0.66 6.64 -3.94
N TYR A 44 -0.21 5.76 -3.02
CA TYR A 44 0.20 4.40 -3.37
C TYR A 44 -0.03 3.40 -2.24
N VAL A 45 -0.06 2.12 -2.60
CA VAL A 45 0.14 1.01 -1.66
C VAL A 45 1.55 0.48 -1.83
N GLU A 46 2.26 0.36 -0.72
CA GLU A 46 3.52 -0.34 -0.60
C GLU A 46 3.26 -1.72 0.00
N VAL A 47 3.77 -2.77 -0.65
CA VAL A 47 3.80 -4.14 -0.11
C VAL A 47 5.26 -4.52 0.09
N SER A 48 5.61 -4.89 1.31
CA SER A 48 6.97 -5.25 1.65
C SER A 48 7.03 -6.56 2.41
N THR A 49 8.15 -7.25 2.28
CA THR A 49 8.41 -8.46 3.06
C THR A 49 8.82 -8.11 4.48
N VAL A 50 8.37 -8.92 5.44
CA VAL A 50 8.78 -8.84 6.84
C VAL A 50 9.49 -10.13 7.20
N GLU A 51 10.62 -10.05 7.91
CA GLU A 51 11.36 -11.24 8.39
C GLU A 51 11.70 -12.26 7.27
N SER A 52 11.95 -11.79 6.04
CA SER A 52 12.32 -12.65 4.91
C SER A 52 13.82 -12.73 4.70
N ASP A 53 14.25 -13.78 3.99
CA ASP A 53 15.64 -13.98 3.57
C ASP A 53 16.05 -13.05 2.41
N SER A 54 15.10 -12.68 1.55
CA SER A 54 15.29 -11.69 0.49
C SER A 54 14.28 -10.57 0.66
N SER A 55 14.69 -9.46 1.29
CA SER A 55 13.80 -8.34 1.51
C SER A 55 13.43 -7.63 0.21
N PHE A 56 12.14 -7.30 0.04
CA PHE A 56 11.69 -6.39 -1.00
C PHE A 56 10.62 -5.44 -0.51
N SER A 57 10.50 -4.32 -1.22
CA SER A 57 9.36 -3.40 -1.15
C SER A 57 8.90 -3.11 -2.58
N TYR A 58 7.59 -3.19 -2.80
CA TYR A 58 6.95 -2.92 -4.08
C TYR A 58 5.82 -1.92 -3.90
N THR A 59 5.88 -0.82 -4.61
CA THR A 59 4.89 0.26 -4.55
C THR A 59 4.05 0.29 -5.82
N GLN A 60 2.73 0.46 -5.68
CA GLN A 60 1.82 0.63 -6.81
C GLN A 60 0.76 1.71 -6.52
N GLY A 61 0.55 2.60 -7.47
CA GLY A 61 -0.43 3.67 -7.46
C GLY A 61 -0.39 4.46 -8.79
N PRO A 62 -1.44 5.23 -9.13
CA PRO A 62 -2.75 5.29 -8.49
C PRO A 62 -3.56 3.99 -8.71
N LEU A 63 -4.51 3.72 -7.81
CA LEU A 63 -5.44 2.57 -7.88
C LEU A 63 -6.85 3.11 -8.05
N THR A 64 -7.34 3.19 -9.28
CA THR A 64 -8.62 3.84 -9.63
C THR A 64 -9.70 2.86 -10.09
N VAL A 65 -9.32 1.62 -10.41
CA VAL A 65 -10.22 0.57 -10.91
C VAL A 65 -10.39 -0.53 -9.87
N LYS A 66 -11.64 -0.99 -9.66
CA LYS A 66 -11.96 -2.10 -8.76
C LYS A 66 -11.81 -3.47 -9.47
N PRO A 67 -11.35 -4.53 -8.78
CA PRO A 67 -10.85 -4.53 -7.40
C PRO A 67 -9.50 -3.81 -7.30
N PHE A 68 -9.29 -3.07 -6.21
CA PHE A 68 -8.02 -2.40 -5.97
C PHE A 68 -6.97 -3.43 -5.61
N SER A 69 -6.00 -3.62 -6.49
CA SER A 69 -5.03 -4.70 -6.39
C SER A 69 -3.61 -4.22 -6.63
N VAL A 70 -2.68 -4.81 -5.90
CA VAL A 70 -1.24 -4.69 -6.14
C VAL A 70 -0.75 -6.00 -6.75
N THR A 71 -0.07 -5.92 -7.89
CA THR A 71 0.50 -7.10 -8.55
C THR A 71 2.00 -7.15 -8.30
N ILE A 72 2.44 -8.05 -7.43
CA ILE A 72 3.85 -8.32 -7.18
C ILE A 72 4.41 -9.13 -8.36
N PRO A 73 5.44 -8.62 -9.06
CA PRO A 73 6.09 -9.35 -10.14
C PRO A 73 6.73 -10.66 -9.66
N VAL A 74 6.77 -11.65 -10.55
CA VAL A 74 7.21 -13.01 -10.22
C VAL A 74 8.67 -13.06 -9.76
N GLU A 75 9.51 -12.14 -10.24
CA GLU A 75 10.94 -12.05 -9.94
C GLU A 75 11.20 -11.82 -8.44
N TYR A 76 10.28 -11.15 -7.74
CA TYR A 76 10.36 -10.95 -6.30
C TYR A 76 10.08 -12.24 -5.52
N LEU A 77 9.17 -13.08 -6.02
CA LEU A 77 8.80 -14.36 -5.42
C LEU A 77 9.87 -15.43 -5.66
N GLN A 78 10.47 -15.42 -6.86
CA GLN A 78 11.54 -16.36 -7.24
C GLN A 78 12.81 -16.19 -6.40
N LYS A 79 13.10 -14.97 -5.94
CA LYS A 79 14.26 -14.68 -5.08
C LYS A 79 14.13 -15.21 -3.66
N GLN A 80 12.92 -15.52 -3.20
CA GLN A 80 12.69 -16.05 -1.85
C GLN A 80 13.16 -17.51 -1.77
N LYS A 81 13.94 -17.87 -0.76
CA LYS A 81 14.37 -19.26 -0.52
C LYS A 81 13.47 -19.95 0.50
N GLN A 82 12.87 -19.19 1.41
CA GLN A 82 11.97 -19.74 2.41
C GLN A 82 10.68 -20.31 1.79
N PRO A 83 10.05 -21.32 2.43
CA PRO A 83 8.78 -21.88 2.00
C PRO A 83 7.58 -20.99 2.36
N ALA A 84 7.78 -19.95 3.16
CA ALA A 84 6.76 -18.99 3.56
C ALA A 84 7.26 -17.56 3.32
N LEU A 85 6.33 -16.65 3.06
CA LEU A 85 6.57 -15.24 2.81
C LEU A 85 5.62 -14.41 3.67
N LYS A 86 6.16 -13.60 4.59
CA LYS A 86 5.35 -12.65 5.35
C LYS A 86 5.36 -11.31 4.64
N LEU A 87 4.18 -10.75 4.39
CA LEU A 87 3.98 -9.48 3.70
C LEU A 87 3.27 -8.48 4.60
N ALA A 88 3.85 -7.29 4.74
CA ALA A 88 3.15 -6.11 5.23
C ALA A 88 2.65 -5.29 4.05
N ALA A 89 1.55 -4.56 4.26
CA ALA A 89 1.07 -3.56 3.31
C ALA A 89 0.86 -2.23 4.03
N THR A 90 1.31 -1.15 3.40
CA THR A 90 1.13 0.21 3.86
C THR A 90 0.50 1.06 2.76
N ARG A 91 -0.64 1.69 3.04
CA ARG A 91 -1.20 2.73 2.18
C ARG A 91 -0.58 4.07 2.56
N VAL A 92 -0.09 4.81 1.58
CA VAL A 92 0.42 6.17 1.73
C VAL A 92 -0.47 7.12 0.95
N GLN A 93 -1.03 8.10 1.65
CA GLN A 93 -1.93 9.11 1.10
C GLN A 93 -1.36 10.51 1.30
N TYR A 94 -1.30 11.29 0.22
CA TYR A 94 -0.82 12.67 0.21
C TYR A 94 -2.01 13.63 0.16
N ILE A 95 -2.19 14.42 1.20
CA ILE A 95 -3.25 15.43 1.32
C ILE A 95 -2.60 16.80 1.23
N ARG A 96 -2.85 17.52 0.12
CA ARG A 96 -2.37 18.89 -0.06
C ARG A 96 -3.20 19.82 0.82
N LEU A 97 -2.54 20.63 1.65
CA LEU A 97 -3.23 21.62 2.47
C LEU A 97 -3.80 22.74 1.58
N THR A 98 -4.98 23.24 1.92
CA THR A 98 -5.70 24.24 1.10
C THR A 98 -5.02 25.61 1.06
N GLN A 99 -3.99 25.84 1.89
CA GLN A 99 -3.32 27.14 2.00
C GLN A 99 -2.25 27.31 0.91
N ASN A 100 -2.44 28.31 0.04
CA ASN A 100 -1.37 28.88 -0.78
C ASN A 100 -0.61 29.96 0.02
N THR A 101 0.16 29.56 1.04
CA THR A 101 1.14 30.44 1.72
C THR A 101 2.55 29.88 1.58
N ALA A 102 3.57 30.63 2.04
CA ALA A 102 4.95 30.16 2.05
C ALA A 102 5.16 28.93 2.96
N GLU A 103 4.24 28.68 3.91
CA GLU A 103 4.17 27.47 4.74
C GLU A 103 3.24 26.38 4.19
N GLY A 104 2.70 26.57 2.97
CA GLY A 104 1.90 25.56 2.28
C GLY A 104 2.61 24.21 2.27
N GLY A 105 1.90 23.16 2.65
CA GLY A 105 2.50 21.86 2.96
C GLY A 105 1.64 20.68 2.51
N VAL A 106 2.20 19.49 2.66
CA VAL A 106 1.53 18.23 2.37
C VAL A 106 1.45 17.42 3.65
N PHE A 107 0.25 16.98 4.00
CA PHE A 107 0.04 16.00 5.06
C PHE A 107 0.12 14.61 4.45
N ILE A 108 0.90 13.72 5.07
CA ILE A 108 1.04 12.33 4.61
C ILE A 108 0.42 11.41 5.64
N ILE A 109 -0.59 10.63 5.25
CA ILE A 109 -1.16 9.60 6.10
C ILE A 109 -0.61 8.24 5.69
N ARG A 110 -0.10 7.49 6.66
CA ARG A 110 0.40 6.12 6.48
C ARG A 110 -0.46 5.14 7.29
N TYR A 111 -1.05 4.17 6.60
CA TYR A 111 -1.84 3.10 7.21
C TYR A 111 -1.15 1.77 6.99
N SER A 112 -0.57 1.21 8.04
CA SER A 112 0.09 -0.10 7.97
C SER A 112 -0.84 -1.20 8.49
N LEU A 113 -1.04 -2.23 7.67
CA LEU A 113 -1.77 -3.42 8.05
C LEU A 113 -0.87 -4.37 8.83
N ARG A 114 -1.50 -5.26 9.61
CA ARG A 114 -0.80 -6.41 10.17
C ARG A 114 -0.24 -7.28 9.03
N PRO A 115 0.99 -7.81 9.19
CA PRO A 115 1.54 -8.72 8.20
C PRO A 115 0.69 -9.98 8.03
N VAL A 116 0.66 -10.49 6.80
CA VAL A 116 0.04 -11.79 6.46
C VAL A 116 1.10 -12.76 6.00
N GLU A 117 0.92 -14.05 6.28
CA GLU A 117 1.84 -15.10 5.86
C GLU A 117 1.25 -15.88 4.68
N LEU A 118 2.08 -16.08 3.65
CA LEU A 118 1.76 -16.80 2.43
C LEU A 118 2.67 -18.02 2.31
N LYS A 119 2.13 -19.19 1.97
CA LYS A 119 2.96 -20.33 1.56
C LYS A 119 3.46 -20.13 0.13
N LEU A 120 4.75 -20.32 -0.10
CA LEU A 120 5.34 -20.28 -1.43
C LEU A 120 5.34 -21.68 -2.05
N GLN A 121 4.67 -21.79 -3.18
CA GLN A 121 4.63 -22.97 -4.04
C GLN A 121 5.60 -22.78 -5.20
N GLN A 122 6.24 -23.87 -5.65
CA GLN A 122 7.09 -23.80 -6.83
C GLN A 122 6.27 -23.49 -8.09
#